data_AF-A0A925ML19-F1
#
_entry.id   AF-A0A925ML19-F1
#
_cell.length_a   1.000
_cell.length_b   1.000
_cell.length_c   1.000
_cell.angle_alpha   90.00
_cell.angle_beta   90.00
_cell.angle_gamma   90.00
#
_symmetry.space_group_name_H-M   'P 1'
#
loop_
_entity.id
_entity.type
_entity.pdbx_description
1 polymer ?
#
loop_
_entity_poly.entity_id
_entity_poly.type
_entity_poly.pdbx_seq_one_letter_code
_entity_poly.pdbx_strand_id
1 'polypeptide(L)'
;VNDDEPSLEGVTPGSPNNPANLKFITRIRTNTLYDPPTFSLPPGVTLPEGLVLNPRTGLISGIISASVAPGAYPITIQLTNALGEVTSQTIIINVSITGVLTYSIWIGGFDVADASALGNSDFDTLPNLVEYALDSLPADFDQPTPVTFAETPSEISITYTKAKNRNDVILTAEWSTSLASDDWQAAGITTTVLVNGSDRQVLKSSLPIIPGDPQRFIRLKAVTATIP
;
A
#
# COMPACT_ATOMS: atom_id res chain seq x y z
N VAL A 1 -17.45 -26.77 -50.16
CA VAL A 1 -16.90 -27.24 -51.45
C VAL A 1 -16.03 -28.44 -51.10
N ASN A 2 -16.48 -29.65 -51.41
CA ASN A 2 -15.62 -30.81 -51.30
C ASN A 2 -14.69 -30.77 -52.51
N ASP A 3 -13.39 -30.77 -52.24
CA ASP A 3 -12.33 -30.77 -53.24
C ASP A 3 -12.14 -32.22 -53.71
N ASP A 4 -13.00 -32.61 -54.66
CA ASP A 4 -13.00 -33.92 -55.33
C ASP A 4 -12.38 -33.81 -56.74
N GLU A 5 -11.51 -32.83 -57.00
CA GLU A 5 -10.82 -32.76 -58.29
C GLU A 5 -9.74 -33.85 -58.39
N PRO A 6 -9.73 -34.66 -59.48
CA PRO A 6 -8.70 -35.67 -59.69
C PRO A 6 -7.35 -34.98 -59.86
N SER A 7 -6.31 -35.52 -59.21
CA SER A 7 -4.95 -35.01 -59.36
C SER A 7 -4.54 -35.04 -60.84
N LEU A 8 -4.33 -33.88 -61.46
CA LEU A 8 -3.72 -33.81 -62.78
C LEU A 8 -2.28 -34.32 -62.70
N GLU A 9 -1.94 -35.28 -63.56
CA GLU A 9 -0.56 -35.76 -63.71
C GLU A 9 0.39 -34.59 -64.01
N GLY A 10 1.42 -34.42 -63.17
CA GLY A 10 2.45 -33.39 -63.31
C GLY A 10 2.51 -32.38 -62.17
N VAL A 11 1.49 -32.32 -61.31
CA VAL A 11 1.58 -31.66 -60.00
C VAL A 11 1.55 -32.71 -58.90
N THR A 12 2.72 -33.12 -58.43
CA THR A 12 2.79 -33.72 -57.08
C THR A 12 2.57 -32.56 -56.12
N PRO A 13 1.55 -32.56 -55.23
CA PRO A 13 1.58 -31.68 -54.07
C PRO A 13 2.87 -32.02 -53.31
N GLY A 14 3.87 -31.17 -53.50
CA GLY A 14 5.23 -31.39 -53.03
C GLY A 14 5.20 -31.38 -51.50
N SER A 15 5.38 -32.57 -50.94
CA SER A 15 5.35 -32.88 -49.51
C SER A 15 3.94 -32.90 -48.87
N PRO A 16 3.67 -33.87 -47.96
CA PRO A 16 2.47 -33.81 -47.13
C PRO A 16 2.44 -32.46 -46.43
N ASN A 17 1.25 -31.85 -46.36
CA ASN A 17 1.05 -30.59 -45.64
C ASN A 17 1.69 -30.71 -44.25
N ASN A 18 2.76 -29.95 -44.01
CA ASN A 18 3.33 -29.89 -42.67
C ASN A 18 2.25 -29.36 -41.70
N PRO A 19 2.37 -29.58 -40.38
CA PRO A 19 1.36 -29.13 -39.42
C PRO A 19 1.03 -27.63 -39.50
N ALA A 20 1.97 -26.78 -39.95
CA ALA A 20 1.72 -25.35 -40.16
C ALA A 20 0.84 -25.08 -41.40
N ASN A 21 1.07 -25.80 -42.51
CA ASN A 21 0.27 -25.73 -43.73
C ASN A 21 -1.19 -26.18 -43.44
N LEU A 22 -1.37 -27.20 -42.59
CA LEU A 22 -2.70 -27.64 -42.18
C LEU A 22 -3.47 -26.57 -41.40
N LYS A 23 -2.82 -25.84 -40.48
CA LYS A 23 -3.44 -24.74 -39.74
C LYS A 23 -3.86 -23.61 -40.67
N PHE A 24 -2.97 -23.21 -41.57
CA PHE A 24 -3.23 -22.16 -42.55
C PHE A 24 -4.41 -22.51 -43.47
N ILE A 25 -4.39 -23.71 -44.08
CA ILE A 25 -5.47 -24.19 -44.97
C ILE A 25 -6.80 -24.31 -44.21
N THR A 26 -6.78 -24.83 -42.98
CA THR A 26 -7.99 -24.94 -42.15
C THR A 26 -8.64 -23.57 -41.95
N ARG A 27 -7.86 -22.54 -41.63
CA ARG A 27 -8.40 -21.19 -41.38
C ARG A 27 -8.89 -20.49 -42.64
N ILE A 28 -8.30 -20.76 -43.81
CA ILE A 28 -8.86 -20.31 -45.10
C ILE A 28 -10.25 -20.93 -45.31
N ARG A 29 -10.37 -22.25 -45.11
CA ARG A 29 -11.64 -22.97 -45.31
C ARG A 29 -12.74 -22.51 -44.35
N THR A 30 -12.38 -22.09 -43.14
CA THR A 30 -13.32 -21.57 -42.13
C THR A 30 -13.47 -20.04 -42.15
N ASN A 31 -12.78 -19.34 -43.05
CA ASN A 31 -12.76 -17.87 -43.13
C ASN A 31 -12.32 -17.18 -41.81
N THR A 32 -11.37 -17.79 -41.09
CA THR A 32 -10.84 -17.31 -39.79
C THR A 32 -9.36 -16.91 -39.87
N LEU A 33 -8.83 -16.72 -41.08
CA LEU A 33 -7.44 -16.32 -41.29
C LEU A 33 -7.16 -14.91 -40.73
N TYR A 34 -8.18 -14.05 -40.74
CA TYR A 34 -8.12 -12.66 -40.29
C TYR A 34 -8.74 -12.45 -38.91
N ASP A 35 -8.94 -13.53 -38.13
CA ASP A 35 -9.38 -13.37 -36.74
C ASP A 35 -8.43 -12.42 -36.00
N PRO A 36 -8.96 -11.51 -35.17
CA PRO A 36 -8.12 -10.60 -34.41
C PRO A 36 -7.20 -11.38 -33.48
N PRO A 37 -5.97 -10.88 -33.24
CA PRO A 37 -5.07 -11.52 -32.30
C PRO A 37 -5.63 -11.46 -30.88
N THR A 38 -5.16 -12.37 -30.02
CA THR A 38 -5.47 -12.38 -28.60
C THR A 38 -4.30 -11.86 -27.77
N PHE A 39 -4.62 -11.13 -26.70
CA PHE A 39 -3.67 -10.60 -25.74
C PHE A 39 -3.62 -11.52 -24.50
N SER A 40 -2.42 -11.82 -24.01
CA SER A 40 -2.22 -12.63 -22.81
C SER A 40 -0.97 -12.21 -22.04
N LEU A 41 -0.84 -12.70 -20.81
CA LEU A 41 0.41 -12.63 -20.04
C LEU A 41 1.15 -13.96 -20.16
N PRO A 42 2.49 -13.96 -20.25
CA PRO A 42 3.28 -15.19 -20.15
C PRO A 42 3.05 -15.91 -18.81
N PRO A 43 3.25 -17.24 -18.74
CA PRO A 43 3.23 -17.97 -17.48
C PRO A 43 4.17 -17.33 -16.44
N GLY A 44 3.65 -17.09 -15.23
CA GLY A 44 4.41 -16.48 -14.13
C GLY A 44 4.47 -14.95 -14.15
N VAL A 45 3.92 -14.28 -15.16
CA VAL A 45 3.76 -12.82 -15.18
C VAL A 45 2.37 -12.46 -14.66
N THR A 46 2.32 -11.60 -13.64
CA THR A 46 1.08 -11.06 -13.09
C THR A 46 1.09 -9.54 -13.17
N LEU A 47 -0.08 -8.95 -13.40
CA LEU A 47 -0.25 -7.51 -13.25
C LEU A 47 -0.19 -7.12 -11.76
N PRO A 48 0.10 -5.84 -11.43
CA PRO A 48 -0.19 -5.30 -10.12
C PRO A 48 -1.62 -5.67 -9.69
N GLU A 49 -1.77 -6.11 -8.43
CA GLU A 49 -3.04 -6.60 -7.91
C GLU A 49 -4.14 -5.54 -8.12
N GLY A 50 -5.28 -5.98 -8.66
CA GLY A 50 -6.42 -5.12 -8.99
C GLY A 50 -6.46 -4.63 -10.45
N LEU A 51 -5.40 -4.84 -11.24
CA LEU A 51 -5.43 -4.65 -12.69
C LEU A 51 -5.71 -5.95 -13.45
N VAL A 52 -6.43 -5.84 -14.56
CA VAL A 52 -6.82 -6.96 -15.43
C VAL A 52 -6.55 -6.59 -16.90
N LEU A 53 -6.00 -7.53 -17.66
CA LEU A 53 -5.81 -7.45 -19.11
C LEU A 53 -7.04 -7.99 -19.85
N ASN A 54 -7.63 -7.18 -20.73
CA ASN A 54 -8.67 -7.66 -21.64
C ASN A 54 -8.04 -8.42 -22.81
N PRO A 55 -8.31 -9.73 -22.99
CA PRO A 55 -7.64 -10.55 -24.01
C PRO A 55 -8.07 -10.23 -25.44
N ARG A 56 -9.13 -9.44 -25.66
CA ARG A 56 -9.61 -9.04 -26.99
C ARG A 56 -9.10 -7.66 -27.40
N THR A 57 -9.01 -6.71 -26.46
CA THR A 57 -8.66 -5.32 -26.77
C THR A 57 -7.25 -4.93 -26.36
N GLY A 58 -6.60 -5.72 -25.49
CA GLY A 58 -5.33 -5.36 -24.87
C GLY A 58 -5.43 -4.28 -23.80
N LEU A 59 -6.64 -3.81 -23.47
CA LEU A 59 -6.86 -2.81 -22.43
C LEU A 59 -6.50 -3.40 -21.06
N ILE A 60 -5.56 -2.76 -20.36
CA ILE A 60 -5.32 -3.00 -18.94
C ILE A 60 -6.16 -2.00 -18.15
N SER A 61 -7.03 -2.51 -17.29
CA SER A 61 -7.97 -1.69 -16.51
C SER A 61 -8.18 -2.27 -15.12
N GLY A 62 -8.64 -1.45 -14.19
CA GLY A 62 -8.97 -1.85 -12.83
C GLY A 62 -8.62 -0.78 -11.80
N ILE A 63 -8.70 -1.13 -10.53
CA ILE A 63 -8.30 -0.29 -9.40
C ILE A 63 -7.17 -1.03 -8.71
N ILE A 64 -5.98 -0.41 -8.64
CA ILE A 64 -4.82 -1.00 -7.98
C ILE A 64 -5.13 -1.19 -6.49
N SER A 65 -4.84 -2.38 -5.97
CA SER A 65 -5.00 -2.68 -4.54
C SER A 65 -4.03 -1.85 -3.70
N ALA A 66 -4.48 -1.41 -2.52
CA ALA A 66 -3.65 -0.67 -1.56
C ALA A 66 -2.47 -1.50 -1.01
N SER A 67 -2.49 -2.84 -1.18
CA SER A 67 -1.38 -3.75 -0.85
C SER A 67 -0.21 -3.66 -1.81
N VAL A 68 -0.39 -3.09 -3.00
CA VAL A 68 0.67 -2.98 -4.02
C VAL A 68 1.65 -1.89 -3.62
N ALA A 69 2.91 -2.26 -3.46
CA ALA A 69 3.98 -1.32 -3.15
C ALA A 69 4.18 -0.30 -4.30
N PRO A 70 4.56 0.96 -4.00
CA PRO A 70 4.97 1.88 -5.05
C PRO A 70 6.24 1.38 -5.76
N GLY A 71 6.31 1.58 -7.08
CA GLY A 71 7.45 1.13 -7.87
C GLY A 71 7.15 0.98 -9.36
N ALA A 72 8.18 0.61 -10.11
CA ALA A 72 8.09 0.31 -11.53
C ALA A 72 7.88 -1.20 -11.75
N TYR A 73 6.78 -1.56 -12.42
CA TYR A 73 6.40 -2.94 -12.72
C TYR A 73 6.58 -3.20 -14.22
N PRO A 74 7.65 -3.90 -14.65
CA PRO A 74 7.81 -4.31 -16.04
C PRO A 74 6.87 -5.48 -16.35
N ILE A 75 5.88 -5.24 -17.20
CA ILE A 75 4.88 -6.23 -17.60
C ILE A 75 5.09 -6.59 -19.06
N THR A 76 5.34 -7.88 -19.33
CA THR A 76 5.41 -8.41 -20.68
C THR A 76 4.03 -8.91 -21.11
N ILE A 77 3.56 -8.40 -22.24
CA ILE A 77 2.29 -8.77 -22.86
C ILE A 77 2.59 -9.57 -24.13
N GLN A 78 1.90 -10.69 -24.31
CA GLN A 78 1.95 -11.53 -25.49
C GLN A 78 0.77 -11.23 -26.40
N LEU A 79 1.04 -11.19 -27.70
CA LEU A 79 0.05 -11.08 -28.75
C LEU A 79 0.14 -12.33 -29.63
N THR A 80 -0.93 -13.12 -29.68
CA THR A 80 -0.99 -14.37 -30.45
C THR A 80 -1.91 -14.18 -31.65
N ASN A 81 -1.40 -14.39 -32.86
CA ASN A 81 -2.22 -14.28 -34.07
C ASN A 81 -3.00 -15.58 -34.36
N ALA A 82 -3.83 -15.52 -35.40
CA ALA A 82 -4.62 -16.65 -35.88
C ALA A 82 -3.78 -17.89 -36.27
N LEU A 83 -2.50 -17.74 -36.62
CA LEU A 83 -1.62 -18.87 -36.96
C LEU A 83 -0.89 -19.45 -35.73
N GLY A 84 -1.04 -18.81 -34.56
CA GLY A 84 -0.36 -19.17 -33.32
C GLY A 84 1.04 -18.58 -33.18
N GLU A 85 1.43 -17.64 -34.06
CA GLU A 85 2.66 -16.87 -33.89
C GLU A 85 2.48 -15.88 -32.75
N VAL A 86 3.49 -15.81 -31.89
CA VAL A 86 3.49 -14.96 -30.71
C VAL A 86 4.54 -13.88 -30.88
N THR A 87 4.13 -12.63 -30.67
CA THR A 87 5.04 -11.52 -30.43
C THR A 87 4.85 -11.01 -29.00
N SER A 88 5.84 -10.31 -28.46
CA SER A 88 5.82 -9.82 -27.08
C SER A 88 6.34 -8.41 -26.99
N GLN A 89 5.74 -7.62 -26.10
CA GLN A 89 6.20 -6.28 -25.76
C GLN A 89 6.18 -6.10 -24.25
N THR A 90 7.24 -5.53 -23.71
CA THR A 90 7.29 -5.11 -22.30
C THR A 90 6.92 -3.65 -22.18
N ILE A 91 6.03 -3.35 -21.24
CA ILE A 91 5.69 -1.99 -20.80
C ILE A 91 6.06 -1.84 -19.33
N ILE A 92 6.26 -0.61 -18.86
CA ILE A 92 6.48 -0.32 -17.44
C ILE A 92 5.21 0.36 -16.90
N ILE A 93 4.57 -0.27 -15.91
CA ILE A 93 3.51 0.34 -15.12
C ILE A 93 4.16 0.97 -13.90
N ASN A 94 4.13 2.29 -13.81
CA ASN A 94 4.58 2.99 -12.61
C ASN A 94 3.41 3.11 -11.63
N VAL A 95 3.56 2.47 -10.47
CA VAL A 95 2.61 2.58 -9.36
C VAL A 95 3.17 3.63 -8.40
N SER A 96 2.39 4.69 -8.19
CA SER A 96 2.67 5.72 -7.21
C SER A 96 1.52 5.80 -6.23
N ILE A 97 1.84 5.97 -4.96
CA ILE A 97 0.88 6.40 -3.94
C ILE A 97 0.60 7.89 -4.18
N THR A 98 -0.52 8.21 -4.82
CA THR A 98 -1.05 9.57 -4.87
C THR A 98 -1.79 9.85 -3.57
N GLY A 99 -1.15 10.63 -2.71
CA GLY A 99 -1.65 11.03 -1.40
C GLY A 99 -0.82 10.40 -0.30
N VAL A 100 0.28 11.07 0.06
CA VAL A 100 0.77 10.90 1.43
C VAL A 100 -0.32 11.48 2.31
N LEU A 101 -0.99 10.64 3.08
CA LEU A 101 -1.93 11.15 4.07
C LEU A 101 -1.08 11.94 5.06
N THR A 102 -1.21 13.26 5.02
CA THR A 102 -0.54 14.18 5.93
C THR A 102 -1.52 14.66 6.98
N TYR A 103 -1.01 15.21 8.08
CA TYR A 103 -1.84 15.89 9.08
C TYR A 103 -2.82 16.88 8.42
N SER A 104 -2.37 17.72 7.48
CA SER A 104 -3.21 18.75 6.83
C SER A 104 -4.34 18.17 5.98
N ILE A 105 -4.11 17.06 5.27
CA ILE A 105 -5.15 16.38 4.49
C ILE A 105 -6.15 15.71 5.42
N TRP A 106 -5.66 15.09 6.50
CA TRP A 106 -6.48 14.40 7.48
C TRP A 106 -7.39 15.36 8.24
N ILE A 107 -6.83 16.41 8.86
CA ILE A 107 -7.61 17.36 9.68
C ILE A 107 -8.63 18.14 8.83
N GLY A 108 -8.30 18.41 7.56
CA GLY A 108 -9.22 19.07 6.62
C GLY A 108 -10.45 18.22 6.23
N GLY A 109 -10.46 16.93 6.59
CA GLY A 109 -11.62 16.07 6.43
C GLY A 109 -12.66 16.17 7.56
N PHE A 110 -12.36 16.90 8.64
CA PHE A 110 -13.23 17.03 9.81
C PHE A 110 -13.75 18.46 9.99
N ASP A 111 -14.96 18.58 10.51
CA ASP A 111 -15.55 19.87 10.91
C ASP A 111 -15.13 20.19 12.36
N VAL A 112 -13.91 20.70 12.51
CA VAL A 112 -13.28 21.02 13.79
C VAL A 112 -13.14 22.53 13.98
N ALA A 113 -13.37 23.02 15.20
CA ALA A 113 -13.29 24.44 15.52
C ALA A 113 -11.84 24.97 15.51
N ASP A 114 -10.89 24.13 15.91
CA ASP A 114 -9.45 24.42 15.84
C ASP A 114 -8.72 23.26 15.17
N ALA A 115 -8.27 23.47 13.93
CA ALA A 115 -7.51 22.52 13.12
C ALA A 115 -5.98 22.63 13.34
N SER A 116 -5.53 23.33 14.38
CA SER A 116 -4.10 23.42 14.72
C SER A 116 -3.61 22.12 15.35
N ALA A 117 -2.29 21.86 15.26
CA ALA A 117 -1.68 20.67 15.86
C ALA A 117 -1.89 20.55 17.38
N LEU A 118 -2.11 21.68 18.05
CA LEU A 118 -2.40 21.76 19.49
C LEU A 118 -3.90 21.91 19.81
N GLY A 119 -4.73 22.01 18.78
CA GLY A 119 -6.19 22.09 18.93
C GLY A 119 -6.74 20.83 19.57
N ASN A 120 -7.86 20.98 20.24
CA ASN A 120 -8.59 19.92 20.94
C ASN A 120 -10.08 20.28 20.82
N SER A 121 -10.71 19.80 19.75
CA SER A 121 -12.05 20.26 19.37
C SER A 121 -13.17 19.50 20.08
N ASP A 122 -12.90 18.29 20.54
CA ASP A 122 -13.81 17.44 21.31
C ASP A 122 -13.65 17.60 22.84
N PHE A 123 -12.69 18.42 23.26
CA PHE A 123 -12.36 18.74 24.65
C PHE A 123 -11.92 17.54 25.48
N ASP A 124 -11.26 16.58 24.85
CA ASP A 124 -10.64 15.45 25.52
C ASP A 124 -9.25 15.84 26.07
N THR A 125 -8.32 14.88 26.24
CA THR A 125 -6.96 15.18 26.72
C THR A 125 -5.89 15.16 25.62
N LEU A 126 -6.26 14.92 24.37
CA LEU A 126 -5.37 14.67 23.25
C LEU A 126 -5.44 15.81 22.23
N PRO A 127 -4.30 16.43 21.89
CA PRO A 127 -4.27 17.39 20.78
C PRO A 127 -4.41 16.70 19.42
N ASN A 128 -4.97 17.39 18.44
CA ASN A 128 -5.22 16.88 17.07
C ASN A 128 -4.01 16.16 16.45
N LEU A 129 -2.78 16.66 16.62
CA LEU A 129 -1.60 16.02 16.03
C LEU A 129 -1.24 14.69 16.72
N VAL A 130 -1.53 14.60 18.02
CA VAL A 130 -1.41 13.33 18.76
C VAL A 130 -2.48 12.38 18.22
N GLU A 131 -3.74 12.77 18.18
CA GLU A 131 -4.83 11.94 17.66
C GLU A 131 -4.56 11.39 16.25
N TYR A 132 -4.10 12.26 15.36
CA TYR A 132 -3.68 11.87 14.00
C TYR A 132 -2.65 10.74 14.01
N ALA A 133 -1.65 10.81 14.89
CA ALA A 133 -0.60 9.81 15.01
C ALA A 133 -1.09 8.50 15.68
N LEU A 134 -2.06 8.59 16.57
CA LEU A 134 -2.67 7.44 17.26
C LEU A 134 -3.79 6.78 16.43
N ASP A 135 -4.26 7.45 15.37
CA ASP A 135 -5.39 7.06 14.52
C ASP A 135 -6.74 7.05 15.27
N SER A 136 -6.92 8.08 16.12
CA SER A 136 -8.21 8.49 16.68
C SER A 136 -8.84 9.62 15.86
N LEU A 137 -9.91 10.26 16.34
CA LEU A 137 -10.74 11.20 15.58
C LEU A 137 -10.91 12.53 16.34
N PRO A 138 -10.58 13.69 15.72
CA PRO A 138 -10.42 14.98 16.40
C PRO A 138 -11.72 15.65 16.85
N ALA A 139 -12.84 14.97 16.63
CA ALA A 139 -14.18 15.42 16.99
C ALA A 139 -14.90 14.42 17.92
N ASP A 140 -14.26 13.29 18.24
CA ASP A 140 -14.86 12.21 19.04
C ASP A 140 -14.08 12.00 20.34
N PHE A 141 -14.76 12.19 21.47
CA PHE A 141 -14.17 11.94 22.78
C PHE A 141 -13.63 10.50 22.91
N ASP A 142 -12.31 10.39 23.03
CA ASP A 142 -11.60 9.11 23.02
C ASP A 142 -11.81 8.29 24.32
N GLN A 143 -12.77 7.35 24.30
CA GLN A 143 -13.01 6.42 25.41
C GLN A 143 -13.16 4.94 24.95
N PRO A 144 -12.27 4.01 25.37
CA PRO A 144 -11.09 4.25 26.19
C PRO A 144 -10.01 5.02 25.41
N THR A 145 -9.29 5.88 26.12
CA THR A 145 -8.23 6.68 25.50
C THR A 145 -7.15 5.78 24.86
N PRO A 146 -6.66 6.13 23.66
CA PRO A 146 -5.56 5.42 23.00
C PRO A 146 -4.22 5.61 23.71
N VAL A 147 -4.15 6.41 24.78
CA VAL A 147 -2.96 6.65 25.62
C VAL A 147 -3.28 6.34 27.07
N THR A 148 -2.49 5.47 27.70
CA THR A 148 -2.63 5.16 29.14
C THR A 148 -1.32 5.37 29.87
N PHE A 149 -1.41 5.83 31.11
CA PHE A 149 -0.27 6.07 31.99
C PHE A 149 -0.31 5.07 33.15
N ALA A 150 0.86 4.59 33.57
CA ALA A 150 0.99 3.72 34.72
C ALA A 150 2.27 4.00 35.51
N GLU A 151 2.19 3.88 36.83
CA GLU A 151 3.31 3.99 37.75
C GLU A 151 3.43 2.70 38.57
N THR A 152 4.67 2.27 38.80
CA THR A 152 5.06 1.25 39.76
C THR A 152 6.22 1.81 40.60
N PRO A 153 6.58 1.18 41.73
CA PRO A 153 7.71 1.64 42.54
C PRO A 153 9.06 1.72 41.81
N SER A 154 9.19 1.10 40.63
CA SER A 154 10.42 1.05 39.84
C SER A 154 10.31 1.68 38.45
N GLU A 155 9.13 2.15 38.03
CA GLU A 155 8.92 2.60 36.65
C GLU A 155 7.72 3.55 36.54
N ILE A 156 7.87 4.63 35.77
CA ILE A 156 6.74 5.34 35.17
C ILE A 156 6.66 5.01 33.67
N SER A 157 5.46 4.84 33.14
CA SER A 157 5.28 4.41 31.77
C SER A 157 4.06 5.00 31.10
N ILE A 158 4.14 5.05 29.76
CA ILE A 158 3.06 5.44 28.87
C ILE A 158 2.89 4.36 27.80
N THR A 159 1.66 3.88 27.65
CA THR A 159 1.27 2.92 26.60
C THR A 159 0.37 3.62 25.61
N TYR A 160 0.69 3.55 24.32
CA TYR A 160 -0.05 4.25 23.27
C TYR A 160 -0.11 3.47 21.96
N THR A 161 -1.18 3.69 21.19
CA THR A 161 -1.32 3.16 19.83
C THR A 161 -0.61 4.07 18.82
N LYS A 162 -0.01 3.55 17.77
CA LYS A 162 0.57 4.34 16.67
C LYS A 162 0.12 3.77 15.33
N ALA A 163 -0.40 4.60 14.44
CA ALA A 163 -0.63 4.19 13.06
C ALA A 163 0.67 4.13 12.25
N LYS A 164 0.84 3.05 11.49
CA LYS A 164 2.04 2.80 10.67
C LYS A 164 2.07 3.61 9.38
N ASN A 165 0.93 4.09 8.92
CA ASN A 165 0.80 4.90 7.71
C ASN A 165 0.97 6.41 7.96
N ARG A 166 1.23 6.84 9.20
CA ARG A 166 1.45 8.23 9.64
C ARG A 166 2.95 8.52 9.76
N ASN A 167 3.63 8.56 8.62
CA ASN A 167 5.11 8.68 8.58
C ASN A 167 5.61 10.13 8.69
N ASP A 168 4.70 11.09 8.62
CA ASP A 168 4.91 12.54 8.74
C ASP A 168 4.74 13.05 10.18
N VAL A 169 4.62 12.16 11.17
CA VAL A 169 4.60 12.53 12.60
C VAL A 169 5.48 11.59 13.42
N ILE A 170 6.27 12.19 14.31
CA ILE A 170 7.12 11.50 15.27
C ILE A 170 6.47 11.63 16.65
N LEU A 171 6.22 10.48 17.28
CA LEU A 171 5.82 10.38 18.69
C LEU A 171 7.05 10.12 19.55
N THR A 172 7.30 11.00 20.52
CA THR A 172 8.40 10.89 21.48
C THR A 172 7.83 10.90 22.88
N ALA A 173 8.13 9.88 23.68
CA ALA A 173 7.91 9.96 25.12
C ALA A 173 9.03 10.80 25.73
N GLU A 174 8.67 11.80 26.52
CA GLU A 174 9.60 12.68 27.22
C GLU A 174 9.24 12.72 28.70
N TRP A 175 10.22 12.98 29.55
CA TRP A 175 10.03 13.16 30.98
C TRP A 175 10.69 14.45 31.47
N SER A 176 10.21 14.92 32.62
CA SER A 176 10.62 16.17 33.26
C SER A 176 10.70 15.97 34.78
N THR A 177 11.51 16.81 35.46
CA THR A 177 11.56 16.84 36.93
C THR A 177 10.72 17.94 37.56
N SER A 178 10.31 18.94 36.77
CA SER A 178 9.74 20.18 37.29
C SER A 178 8.53 20.70 36.51
N LEU A 179 8.17 20.06 35.39
CA LEU A 179 7.21 20.52 34.39
C LEU A 179 7.62 21.81 33.66
N ALA A 180 8.84 22.32 33.86
CA ALA A 180 9.35 23.47 33.13
C ALA A 180 9.39 23.17 31.62
N SER A 181 9.20 24.18 30.78
CA SER A 181 9.16 23.97 29.32
C SER A 181 10.48 23.47 28.73
N ASP A 182 11.60 23.76 29.39
CA ASP A 182 12.97 23.53 28.94
C ASP A 182 13.66 22.32 29.58
N ASP A 183 13.00 21.60 30.51
CA ASP A 183 13.58 20.44 31.20
C ASP A 183 13.09 19.07 30.69
N TRP A 184 12.26 19.06 29.65
CA TRP A 184 11.76 17.84 29.02
C TRP A 184 12.83 17.13 28.20
N GLN A 185 12.98 15.82 28.41
CA GLN A 185 13.98 15.00 27.72
C GLN A 185 13.51 13.55 27.50
N ALA A 186 14.13 12.85 26.55
CA ALA A 186 13.85 11.44 26.28
C ALA A 186 14.89 10.47 26.87
N ALA A 187 15.93 10.97 27.55
CA ALA A 187 17.05 10.15 28.01
C ALA A 187 16.60 9.08 29.01
N GLY A 188 17.09 7.85 28.86
CA GLY A 188 16.74 6.73 29.75
C GLY A 188 15.36 6.11 29.52
N ILE A 189 14.54 6.67 28.62
CA ILE A 189 13.28 6.02 28.22
C ILE A 189 13.59 4.87 27.26
N THR A 190 12.99 3.71 27.53
CA THR A 190 12.97 2.56 26.61
C THR A 190 11.58 2.37 26.03
N THR A 191 11.46 2.29 24.71
CA THR A 191 10.21 2.00 24.02
C THR A 191 10.18 0.56 23.50
N THR A 192 9.13 -0.18 23.81
CA THR A 192 8.91 -1.56 23.37
C THR A 192 7.61 -1.66 22.57
N VAL A 193 7.57 -2.51 21.57
CA VAL A 193 6.34 -2.83 20.82
C VAL A 193 5.64 -3.99 21.53
N LEU A 194 4.48 -3.72 22.12
CA LEU A 194 3.66 -4.74 22.78
C LEU A 194 2.84 -5.54 21.77
N VAL A 195 2.27 -4.86 20.78
CA VAL A 195 1.46 -5.47 19.71
C VAL A 195 1.88 -4.86 18.38
N ASN A 196 2.11 -5.71 17.37
CA ASN A 196 2.51 -5.30 16.03
C ASN A 196 1.48 -5.76 14.99
N GLY A 197 0.40 -5.00 14.83
CA GLY A 197 -0.66 -5.28 13.85
C GLY A 197 -0.25 -4.91 12.41
N SER A 198 -1.17 -5.10 11.45
CA SER A 198 -0.98 -4.69 10.05
C SER A 198 -0.83 -3.18 9.92
N ASP A 199 -1.76 -2.43 10.49
CA ASP A 199 -1.91 -0.98 10.26
C ASP A 199 -1.53 -0.14 11.48
N ARG A 200 -1.55 -0.74 12.67
CA ARG A 200 -1.27 -0.08 13.95
C ARG A 200 -0.30 -0.89 14.80
N GLN A 201 0.39 -0.22 15.71
CA GLN A 201 1.24 -0.82 16.75
C GLN A 201 0.80 -0.30 18.11
N VAL A 202 0.90 -1.13 19.15
CA VAL A 202 0.80 -0.67 20.54
C VAL A 202 2.20 -0.65 21.11
N LEU A 203 2.64 0.51 21.57
CA LEU A 203 3.97 0.72 22.16
C LEU A 203 3.86 1.06 23.64
N LYS A 204 4.84 0.62 24.42
CA LYS A 204 5.04 1.04 25.81
C LYS A 204 6.40 1.74 25.91
N SER A 205 6.38 3.00 26.32
CA SER A 205 7.57 3.77 26.67
C SER A 205 7.71 3.86 28.18
N SER A 206 8.90 3.55 28.68
CA SER A 206 9.15 3.25 30.08
C SER A 206 10.37 4.01 30.58
N LEU A 207 10.25 4.70 31.71
CA LEU A 207 11.35 5.31 32.43
C LEU A 207 11.53 4.59 33.78
N PRO A 208 12.69 3.96 34.03
CA PRO A 208 13.01 3.44 35.36
C PRO A 208 13.06 4.58 36.39
N ILE A 209 12.48 4.35 37.55
CA ILE A 209 12.61 5.23 38.72
C ILE A 209 13.11 4.43 39.91
N ILE A 210 13.81 5.09 40.83
CA ILE A 210 14.24 4.49 42.10
C ILE A 210 13.66 5.28 43.27
N PRO A 211 13.32 4.62 44.40
CA PRO A 211 12.88 5.31 45.60
C PRO A 211 13.90 6.38 46.03
N GLY A 212 13.45 7.63 46.12
CA GLY A 212 14.30 8.79 46.43
C GLY A 212 14.68 9.63 45.22
N ASP A 213 14.36 9.20 43.99
CA ASP A 213 14.44 10.09 42.82
C ASP A 213 13.57 11.34 43.03
N PRO A 214 13.99 12.51 42.51
CA PRO A 214 13.12 13.66 42.40
C PRO A 214 11.84 13.28 41.63
N GLN A 215 10.76 14.01 41.87
CA GLN A 215 9.51 13.81 41.15
C GLN A 215 9.75 13.73 39.64
N ARG A 216 9.07 12.80 38.98
CA ARG A 216 9.15 12.58 37.53
C ARG A 216 7.77 12.73 36.93
N PHE A 217 7.70 13.45 35.83
CA PHE A 217 6.50 13.61 35.00
C PHE A 217 6.80 13.01 33.64
N ILE A 218 5.85 12.33 33.01
CA ILE A 218 5.99 11.75 31.67
C ILE A 218 4.88 12.27 30.76
N ARG A 219 5.22 12.52 29.49
CA ARG A 219 4.27 12.92 28.44
C ARG A 219 4.57 12.19 27.13
N LEU A 220 3.58 12.18 26.25
CA LEU A 220 3.77 11.91 24.82
C LEU A 220 3.81 13.24 24.06
N LYS A 221 4.79 13.40 23.18
CA LYS A 221 4.91 14.56 22.31
C LYS A 221 4.82 14.13 20.86
N ALA A 222 3.94 14.77 20.09
CA ALA A 222 3.87 14.65 18.64
C ALA A 222 4.57 15.84 17.98
N VAL A 223 5.38 15.59 16.96
CA VAL A 223 6.02 16.61 16.13
C VAL A 223 5.89 16.20 14.67
N THR A 224 5.53 17.13 13.79
CA THR A 224 5.52 16.87 12.35
C THR A 224 6.93 16.60 11.84
N ALA A 225 7.04 15.63 10.94
CA ALA A 225 8.26 15.25 10.26
C ALA A 225 8.12 15.53 8.77
N THR A 226 9.22 15.95 8.15
CA THR A 226 9.29 16.08 6.70
C THR A 226 9.35 14.68 6.09
N ILE A 227 8.42 14.38 5.17
CA ILE A 227 8.47 13.15 4.39
C ILE A 227 9.59 13.34 3.33
N PRO A 228 10.56 12.42 3.23
CA PRO A 228 11.61 12.49 2.21
C PRO A 228 11.09 12.31 0.79
#